data_AF-A0AAN8NQA6-F1
#
_entry.id   AF-A0AAN8NQA6-F1
#
_cell.length_a   1.000
_cell.length_b   1.000
_cell.length_c   1.000
_cell.angle_alpha   90.00
_cell.angle_beta   90.00
_cell.angle_gamma   90.00
#
_symmetry.space_group_name_H-M   'P 1'
#
loop_
_entity.id
_entity.type
_entity.pdbx_description
1 polymer ?
#
loop_
_entity_poly.entity_id
_entity_poly.type
_entity_poly.pdbx_seq_one_letter_code
_entity_poly.pdbx_strand_id
1 'polypeptide(L)'
;MKPTPLLFVSKHLYNFSYPKIWHTLSTILKERTHRMMNRPIPCVGLQKLVAYSKVVGLENMQGFQHVKEIILRDIEDFEDTGAWISGGMLEFVTGLVESGEMRLLRFRLHRVDCSKGNWNEKPIISNFLTAIKHHSKATISPQTTNAPSTPLYFPLQLFELQQITHFEINYYYPCDHQKDQAIIIANTTTLISIFQQTPYLKDLTLCLQYTLDENPDLEHLSQSTISTLNCLQTLQILKVLFHSEFFLTPPPSTKDLLVTQAGSTTWWQKLSENLKSLSIITPYSLNTTEIKAFNMERLQLKTLKSFYMDSKQGPKDFFDLLYSNNPESEEDPRKARD
;
A
#
# COMPACT_ATOMS: atom_id res chain seq x y z
N MET A 1 -38.42 31.96 -26.90
CA MET A 1 -36.95 32.10 -26.82
C MET A 1 -36.33 30.71 -26.82
N LYS A 2 -35.45 30.40 -27.77
CA LYS A 2 -34.69 29.14 -27.77
C LYS A 2 -33.61 29.23 -26.68
N PRO A 3 -33.41 28.19 -25.85
CA PRO A 3 -32.37 28.22 -24.82
C PRO A 3 -31.00 28.32 -25.51
N THR A 4 -30.22 29.31 -25.07
CA THR A 4 -28.90 29.64 -25.63
C THR A 4 -27.94 28.45 -25.46
N PRO A 5 -27.26 27.98 -26.51
CA PRO A 5 -26.36 26.82 -26.46
C PRO A 5 -25.29 26.91 -25.38
N LEU A 6 -24.84 28.13 -25.04
CA LEU A 6 -23.82 28.38 -24.02
C LEU A 6 -24.25 27.94 -22.61
N LEU A 7 -25.53 28.07 -22.26
CA LEU A 7 -26.06 27.70 -20.93
C LEU A 7 -26.24 26.19 -20.82
N PHE A 8 -26.53 25.52 -21.94
CA PHE A 8 -26.59 24.07 -22.03
C PHE A 8 -25.18 23.45 -21.97
N VAL A 9 -24.21 24.04 -22.69
CA VAL A 9 -22.81 23.59 -22.69
C VAL A 9 -22.12 23.84 -21.35
N SER A 10 -22.39 24.95 -20.66
CA SER A 10 -21.84 25.22 -19.32
C SER A 10 -22.47 24.36 -18.24
N LYS A 11 -23.78 24.07 -18.28
CA LYS A 11 -24.42 23.09 -17.39
C LYS A 11 -23.97 21.65 -17.69
N HIS A 12 -23.75 21.30 -18.96
CA HIS A 12 -23.18 20.01 -19.32
C HIS A 12 -21.73 19.90 -18.85
N LEU A 13 -20.86 20.87 -19.13
CA LEU A 13 -19.48 20.88 -18.63
C LEU A 13 -19.46 20.84 -17.11
N TYR A 14 -20.30 21.62 -16.43
CA TYR A 14 -20.49 21.58 -14.98
C TYR A 14 -20.85 20.17 -14.53
N ASN A 15 -21.93 19.56 -15.03
CA ASN A 15 -22.36 18.22 -14.62
C ASN A 15 -21.41 17.09 -15.07
N PHE A 16 -20.58 17.30 -16.09
CA PHE A 16 -19.64 16.31 -16.62
C PHE A 16 -18.27 16.39 -15.91
N SER A 17 -17.86 17.57 -15.48
CA SER A 17 -16.58 17.78 -14.77
C SER A 17 -16.72 17.73 -13.25
N TYR A 18 -17.87 18.08 -12.70
CA TYR A 18 -18.13 18.05 -11.24
C TYR A 18 -18.00 16.63 -10.63
N PRO A 19 -18.50 15.54 -11.23
CA PRO A 19 -18.25 14.19 -10.71
C PRO A 19 -16.76 13.81 -10.70
N LYS A 20 -15.94 14.36 -11.61
CA LYS A 20 -14.49 14.14 -11.61
C LYS A 20 -13.79 14.95 -10.52
N ILE A 21 -14.27 16.16 -10.23
CA ILE A 21 -13.73 17.03 -9.17
C ILE A 21 -14.03 16.45 -7.78
N TRP A 22 -15.22 15.87 -7.60
CA TRP A 22 -15.66 15.29 -6.33
C TRP A 22 -15.35 13.80 -6.18
N HIS A 23 -14.71 13.17 -7.17
CA HIS A 23 -14.49 11.73 -7.17
C HIS A 23 -13.72 11.24 -5.93
N THR A 24 -12.71 12.02 -5.51
CA THR A 24 -11.81 11.65 -4.41
C THR A 24 -11.78 12.76 -3.36
N LEU A 25 -12.11 12.42 -2.11
CA LEU A 25 -11.93 13.30 -0.96
C LEU A 25 -10.65 12.93 -0.21
N SER A 26 -9.75 13.90 -0.07
CA SER A 26 -8.46 13.74 0.60
C SER A 26 -7.94 15.09 1.07
N THR A 27 -7.22 15.10 2.18
CA THR A 27 -6.39 16.26 2.54
C THR A 27 -5.14 16.32 1.68
N ILE A 28 -4.60 17.52 1.49
CA ILE A 28 -3.34 17.78 0.78
C ILE A 28 -2.21 18.06 1.77
N LEU A 29 -0.96 17.90 1.33
CA LEU A 29 0.21 18.10 2.20
C LEU A 29 0.22 19.48 2.87
N LYS A 30 -0.13 20.53 2.13
CA LYS A 30 -0.17 21.92 2.62
C LYS A 30 -1.13 22.12 3.80
N GLU A 31 -2.19 21.33 3.90
CA GLU A 31 -3.13 21.36 5.03
C GLU A 31 -2.55 20.71 6.29
N ARG A 32 -1.60 19.79 6.12
CA ARG A 32 -1.01 18.98 7.19
C ARG A 32 0.32 19.55 7.71
N THR A 33 1.15 20.12 6.84
CA THR A 33 2.56 20.46 7.16
C THR A 33 2.81 21.82 7.80
N HIS A 34 1.84 22.76 7.80
CA HIS A 34 2.08 24.11 8.32
C HIS A 34 1.57 24.26 9.76
N ARG A 35 2.41 23.84 10.72
CA ARG A 35 2.15 23.94 12.18
C ARG A 35 2.80 25.14 12.87
N MET A 36 3.42 26.07 12.13
CA MET A 36 4.17 27.20 12.73
C MET A 36 3.33 28.11 13.66
N MET A 37 2.00 27.98 13.71
CA MET A 37 1.15 28.69 14.68
C MET A 37 0.02 27.82 15.30
N ASN A 38 0.14 26.48 15.34
CA ASN A 38 -0.91 25.57 15.86
C ASN A 38 -2.32 25.78 15.24
N ARG A 39 -2.40 26.31 14.01
CA ARG A 39 -3.67 26.49 13.30
C ARG A 39 -3.55 25.94 11.88
N PRO A 40 -4.49 25.10 11.41
CA PRO A 40 -4.55 24.68 10.01
C PRO A 40 -4.64 25.91 9.11
N ILE A 41 -4.02 25.88 7.93
CA ILE A 41 -4.19 26.96 6.95
C ILE A 41 -5.66 26.97 6.51
N PRO A 42 -6.43 28.02 6.82
CA PRO A 42 -7.80 28.10 6.35
C PRO A 42 -7.82 28.26 4.81
N CYS A 43 -8.89 27.80 4.16
CA CYS A 43 -9.18 28.06 2.75
C CYS A 43 -8.32 27.33 1.70
N VAL A 44 -7.68 26.22 2.06
CA VAL A 44 -7.01 25.31 1.11
C VAL A 44 -7.70 23.94 1.16
N GLY A 45 -7.68 23.19 0.06
CA GLY A 45 -8.12 21.78 0.03
C GLY A 45 -9.49 21.52 0.68
N LEU A 46 -9.53 20.50 1.54
CA LEU A 46 -10.68 20.09 2.35
C LEU A 46 -11.02 21.12 3.44
N GLN A 47 -10.04 21.83 4.00
CA GLN A 47 -10.27 22.93 4.95
C GLN A 47 -11.07 24.09 4.32
N LYS A 48 -10.92 24.31 3.00
CA LYS A 48 -11.77 25.26 2.26
C LYS A 48 -13.22 24.79 2.23
N LEU A 49 -13.43 23.49 2.02
CA LEU A 49 -14.76 22.89 2.03
C LEU A 49 -15.40 23.02 3.42
N VAL A 50 -14.64 22.76 4.49
CA VAL A 50 -15.07 23.00 5.88
C VAL A 50 -15.41 24.47 6.14
N ALA A 51 -14.59 25.40 5.65
CA ALA A 51 -14.88 26.83 5.82
C ALA A 51 -16.18 27.24 5.11
N TYR A 52 -16.44 26.69 3.92
CA TYR A 52 -17.71 26.92 3.22
C TYR A 52 -18.89 26.25 3.93
N SER A 53 -18.73 25.02 4.43
CA SER A 53 -19.82 24.31 5.10
C SER A 53 -20.29 25.03 6.37
N LYS A 54 -19.43 25.79 7.04
CA LYS A 54 -19.83 26.67 8.16
C LYS A 54 -20.78 27.80 7.75
N VAL A 55 -20.78 28.19 6.48
CA VAL A 55 -21.67 29.23 5.94
C VAL A 55 -22.96 28.64 5.38
N VAL A 56 -22.86 27.51 4.67
CA VAL A 56 -24.00 26.95 3.91
C VAL A 56 -24.60 25.67 4.52
N GLY A 57 -23.94 25.00 5.46
CA GLY A 57 -24.29 23.65 5.94
C GLY A 57 -23.77 22.55 5.01
N LEU A 58 -23.27 21.44 5.57
CA LEU A 58 -22.75 20.30 4.78
C LEU A 58 -23.88 19.64 3.96
N GLU A 59 -25.07 19.56 4.54
CA GLU A 59 -26.29 19.01 3.95
C GLU A 59 -26.74 19.77 2.68
N ASN A 60 -26.39 21.04 2.57
CA ASN A 60 -26.74 21.87 1.40
C ASN A 60 -25.64 21.83 0.31
N MET A 61 -24.50 21.20 0.58
CA MET A 61 -23.42 21.06 -0.40
C MET A 61 -23.70 19.89 -1.34
N GLN A 62 -24.04 20.20 -2.58
CA GLN A 62 -24.19 19.19 -3.62
C GLN A 62 -22.82 18.64 -4.04
N GLY A 63 -22.71 17.32 -4.18
CA GLY A 63 -21.52 16.68 -4.74
C GLY A 63 -21.11 15.38 -4.08
N PHE A 64 -21.42 15.18 -2.78
CA PHE A 64 -20.95 14.03 -2.00
C PHE A 64 -21.40 12.67 -2.56
N GLN A 65 -22.58 12.57 -3.18
CA GLN A 65 -23.04 11.38 -3.90
C GLN A 65 -22.11 10.91 -5.04
N HIS A 66 -21.31 11.83 -5.59
CA HIS A 66 -20.35 11.54 -6.65
C HIS A 66 -18.97 11.11 -6.13
N VAL A 67 -18.72 11.24 -4.83
CA VAL A 67 -17.49 10.75 -4.21
C VAL A 67 -17.46 9.23 -4.27
N LYS A 68 -16.37 8.69 -4.80
CA LYS A 68 -16.12 7.24 -4.93
C LYS A 68 -14.92 6.79 -4.15
N GLU A 69 -14.06 7.72 -3.74
CA GLU A 69 -12.83 7.44 -3.03
C GLU A 69 -12.64 8.40 -1.86
N ILE A 70 -12.26 7.84 -0.71
CA ILE A 70 -11.78 8.61 0.44
C ILE A 70 -10.35 8.18 0.72
N ILE A 71 -9.49 9.17 0.95
CA ILE A 71 -8.09 8.96 1.31
C ILE A 71 -7.81 9.74 2.60
N LEU A 72 -7.67 8.99 3.70
CA LEU A 72 -7.15 9.49 4.97
C LEU A 72 -5.64 9.32 4.96
N ARG A 73 -4.88 10.40 5.12
CA ARG A 73 -3.47 10.42 4.76
C ARG A 73 -2.50 10.17 5.90
N ASP A 74 -2.83 10.60 7.10
CA ASP A 74 -1.91 10.61 8.24
C ASP A 74 -2.66 10.92 9.54
N ILE A 75 -1.98 10.86 10.69
CA ILE A 75 -2.59 11.05 12.01
C ILE A 75 -3.25 12.44 12.18
N GLU A 76 -2.77 13.45 11.46
CA GLU A 76 -3.32 14.82 11.50
C GLU A 76 -4.75 14.91 10.96
N ASP A 77 -5.16 13.98 10.09
CA ASP A 77 -6.54 13.91 9.61
C ASP A 77 -7.51 13.60 10.75
N PHE A 78 -7.01 13.01 11.85
CA PHE A 78 -7.79 12.62 13.02
C PHE A 78 -7.70 13.60 14.18
N GLU A 79 -6.91 14.66 14.09
CA GLU A 79 -6.84 15.69 15.12
C GLU A 79 -8.12 16.54 15.14
N ASP A 80 -8.50 17.08 16.31
CA ASP A 80 -9.70 17.91 16.45
C ASP A 80 -9.70 19.15 15.55
N THR A 81 -8.50 19.61 15.17
CA THR A 81 -8.31 20.72 14.23
C THR A 81 -8.20 20.27 12.76
N GLY A 82 -8.09 18.96 12.52
CA GLY A 82 -8.05 18.35 11.19
C GLY A 82 -9.34 18.60 10.41
N ALA A 83 -9.26 18.62 9.08
CA ALA A 83 -10.40 18.97 8.22
C ALA A 83 -11.57 17.97 8.38
N TRP A 84 -11.25 16.70 8.60
CA TRP A 84 -12.23 15.64 8.77
C TRP A 84 -13.04 15.79 10.06
N ILE A 85 -12.40 16.25 11.14
CA ILE A 85 -13.01 16.34 12.47
C ILE A 85 -13.60 17.73 12.72
N SER A 86 -12.81 18.80 12.54
CA SER A 86 -13.19 20.18 12.90
C SER A 86 -14.43 20.72 12.17
N GLY A 87 -14.77 20.13 11.02
CA GLY A 87 -15.94 20.48 10.23
C GLY A 87 -17.10 19.50 10.32
N GLY A 88 -17.00 18.43 11.14
CA GLY A 88 -17.99 17.34 11.17
C GLY A 88 -18.05 16.54 9.86
N MET A 89 -17.03 16.64 9.01
CA MET A 89 -17.06 16.04 7.67
C MET A 89 -17.04 14.51 7.73
N LEU A 90 -16.27 13.94 8.65
CA LEU A 90 -16.20 12.50 8.83
C LEU A 90 -17.54 11.94 9.31
N GLU A 91 -18.21 12.61 10.25
CA GLU A 91 -19.55 12.23 10.72
C GLU A 91 -20.60 12.35 9.60
N PHE A 92 -20.57 13.44 8.85
CA PHE A 92 -21.49 13.65 7.74
C PHE A 92 -21.33 12.57 6.66
N VAL A 93 -20.09 12.29 6.25
CA VAL A 93 -19.80 11.22 5.27
C VAL A 93 -20.17 9.84 5.83
N THR A 94 -19.97 9.61 7.13
CA THR A 94 -20.43 8.38 7.81
C THR A 94 -21.93 8.20 7.62
N GLY A 95 -22.73 9.23 7.92
CA GLY A 95 -24.18 9.18 7.72
C GLY A 95 -24.59 8.93 6.27
N LEU A 96 -23.89 9.52 5.30
CA LEU A 96 -24.17 9.27 3.87
C LEU A 96 -23.84 7.84 3.42
N VAL A 97 -22.81 7.23 4.01
CA VAL A 97 -22.47 5.83 3.75
C VAL A 97 -23.52 4.91 4.37
N GLU A 98 -23.91 5.16 5.61
CA GLU A 98 -24.94 4.38 6.33
C GLU A 98 -26.30 4.45 5.65
N SER A 99 -26.70 5.63 5.17
CA SER A 99 -27.96 5.84 4.43
C SER A 99 -27.93 5.30 3.01
N GLY A 100 -26.75 4.99 2.47
CA GLY A 100 -26.56 4.54 1.09
C GLY A 100 -26.60 5.67 0.05
N GLU A 101 -26.71 6.93 0.47
CA GLU A 101 -26.64 8.11 -0.42
C GLU A 101 -25.24 8.30 -1.02
N MET A 102 -24.22 7.74 -0.37
CA MET A 102 -22.84 7.72 -0.86
C MET A 102 -22.33 6.30 -1.06
N ARG A 103 -22.20 5.91 -2.33
CA ARG A 103 -21.60 4.63 -2.72
C ARG A 103 -20.09 4.77 -2.93
N LEU A 104 -19.33 4.44 -1.89
CA LEU A 104 -17.88 4.34 -1.94
C LEU A 104 -17.41 3.10 -2.69
N LEU A 105 -16.36 3.27 -3.50
CA LEU A 105 -15.69 2.20 -4.24
C LEU A 105 -14.30 1.91 -3.68
N ARG A 106 -13.63 2.93 -3.12
CA ARG A 106 -12.27 2.84 -2.61
C ARG A 106 -12.13 3.60 -1.29
N PHE A 107 -11.44 2.98 -0.35
CA PHE A 107 -11.02 3.60 0.88
C PHE A 107 -9.53 3.37 1.07
N ARG A 108 -8.76 4.45 1.19
CA ARG A 108 -7.33 4.40 1.43
C ARG A 108 -7.01 5.02 2.77
N LEU A 109 -6.18 4.32 3.52
CA LEU A 109 -5.73 4.77 4.82
C LEU A 109 -4.21 4.74 4.83
N HIS A 110 -3.59 5.90 4.74
CA HIS A 110 -2.14 6.04 4.72
C HIS A 110 -1.61 6.38 6.10
N ARG A 111 -0.36 5.94 6.36
CA ARG A 111 0.41 6.22 7.57
C ARG A 111 -0.43 6.07 8.84
N VAL A 112 -1.01 4.88 9.00
CA VAL A 112 -1.51 4.47 10.31
C VAL A 112 -0.30 4.33 11.22
N ASP A 113 -0.07 5.32 12.07
CA ASP A 113 0.81 5.15 13.20
C ASP A 113 0.11 4.23 14.20
N CYS A 114 0.60 3.01 14.29
CA CYS A 114 0.09 1.98 15.18
C CYS A 114 0.62 2.13 16.61
N SER A 115 1.51 3.09 16.87
CA SER A 115 2.28 3.15 18.12
C SER A 115 1.47 3.53 19.37
N LYS A 116 0.19 3.92 19.26
CA LYS A 116 -0.69 4.18 20.41
C LYS A 116 -2.15 3.84 20.07
N GLY A 117 -2.89 3.28 21.04
CA GLY A 117 -4.27 2.79 20.98
C GLY A 117 -5.38 3.82 20.63
N ASN A 118 -5.05 4.86 19.88
CA ASN A 118 -5.88 6.03 19.60
C ASN A 118 -7.10 5.77 18.69
N TRP A 119 -7.15 4.63 17.98
CA TRP A 119 -8.26 4.30 17.07
C TRP A 119 -9.55 3.99 17.84
N ASN A 120 -9.44 3.23 18.93
CA ASN A 120 -10.58 2.91 19.78
C ASN A 120 -10.95 4.09 20.70
N GLU A 121 -10.01 5.02 20.94
CA GLU A 121 -10.23 6.21 21.78
C GLU A 121 -10.96 7.35 21.04
N LYS A 122 -11.12 7.25 19.71
CA LYS A 122 -11.83 8.24 18.88
C LYS A 122 -13.08 7.61 18.25
N PRO A 123 -14.25 7.72 18.92
CA PRO A 123 -15.51 7.12 18.45
C PRO A 123 -15.85 7.47 17.00
N ILE A 124 -15.58 8.70 16.56
CA ILE A 124 -15.88 9.17 15.20
C ILE A 124 -15.20 8.29 14.13
N ILE A 125 -13.95 7.89 14.35
CA ILE A 125 -13.20 7.08 13.40
C ILE A 125 -13.70 5.65 13.41
N SER A 126 -13.92 5.09 14.61
CA SER A 126 -14.48 3.75 14.77
C SER A 126 -15.85 3.64 14.11
N ASN A 127 -16.71 4.65 14.27
CA ASN A 127 -18.01 4.72 13.63
C ASN A 127 -17.89 4.75 12.11
N PHE A 128 -17.02 5.60 11.56
CA PHE A 128 -16.79 5.66 10.12
C PHE A 128 -16.30 4.32 9.55
N LEU A 129 -15.30 3.70 10.18
CA LEU A 129 -14.78 2.40 9.73
C LEU A 129 -15.84 1.29 9.84
N THR A 130 -16.65 1.32 10.90
CA THR A 130 -17.79 0.42 11.09
C THR A 130 -18.84 0.63 9.98
N ALA A 131 -19.13 1.87 9.62
CA ALA A 131 -20.02 2.19 8.51
C ALA A 131 -19.49 1.67 7.18
N ILE A 132 -18.18 1.83 6.90
CA ILE A 132 -17.55 1.24 5.71
C ILE A 132 -17.69 -0.28 5.74
N LYS A 133 -17.38 -0.93 6.86
CA LYS A 133 -17.45 -2.39 7.03
C LYS A 133 -18.85 -2.94 6.75
N HIS A 134 -19.90 -2.30 7.28
CA HIS A 134 -21.27 -2.84 7.22
C HIS A 134 -22.10 -2.33 6.05
N HIS A 135 -21.85 -1.10 5.57
CA HIS A 135 -22.70 -0.43 4.59
C HIS A 135 -22.01 -0.19 3.24
N SER A 136 -20.70 -0.44 3.13
CA SER A 136 -19.94 -0.27 1.90
C SER A 136 -19.36 -1.58 1.37
N LYS A 137 -19.16 -1.63 0.04
CA LYS A 137 -18.37 -2.67 -0.65
C LYS A 137 -17.06 -2.09 -1.18
N ALA A 138 -16.59 -1.02 -0.56
CA ALA A 138 -15.37 -0.35 -0.98
C ALA A 138 -14.18 -1.29 -0.83
N THR A 139 -13.30 -1.26 -1.82
CA THR A 139 -11.97 -1.87 -1.68
C THR A 139 -11.12 -1.04 -0.71
N ILE A 140 -10.36 -1.73 0.13
CA ILE A 140 -9.60 -1.11 1.21
C ILE A 140 -8.10 -1.25 0.91
N SER A 141 -7.37 -0.15 1.06
CA SER A 141 -5.93 -0.06 0.89
C SER A 141 -5.28 0.58 2.14
N PRO A 142 -5.04 -0.19 3.21
CA PRO A 142 -4.25 0.26 4.33
C PRO A 142 -2.75 0.31 4.01
N GLN A 143 -2.13 1.39 4.46
CA GLN A 143 -0.69 1.59 4.51
C GLN A 143 -0.32 1.97 5.95
N THR A 144 0.37 1.07 6.64
CA THR A 144 0.82 1.30 8.02
C THR A 144 2.32 1.60 8.04
N THR A 145 2.71 2.48 8.97
CA THR A 145 4.10 2.73 9.28
C THR A 145 4.27 2.60 10.78
N ASN A 146 5.18 1.72 11.20
CA ASN A 146 5.42 1.47 12.61
C ASN A 146 6.76 2.01 13.06
N ALA A 147 6.75 2.46 14.31
CA ALA A 147 7.98 2.71 15.02
C ALA A 147 8.73 1.38 15.28
N PRO A 148 10.07 1.42 15.32
CA PRO A 148 10.93 0.26 15.52
C PRO A 148 10.64 -0.52 16.80
N SER A 149 10.28 0.18 17.86
CA SER A 149 10.13 -0.37 19.20
C SER A 149 8.69 -0.72 19.54
N THR A 150 7.79 -0.74 18.56
CA THR A 150 6.36 -0.98 18.79
C THR A 150 5.85 -2.20 18.02
N PRO A 151 5.09 -3.10 18.67
CA PRO A 151 4.37 -4.14 17.97
C PRO A 151 3.46 -3.58 16.88
N LEU A 152 3.27 -4.34 15.82
CA LEU A 152 2.33 -4.05 14.75
C LEU A 152 0.91 -4.09 15.29
N TYR A 153 0.33 -2.92 15.45
CA TYR A 153 -1.06 -2.76 15.86
C TYR A 153 -1.92 -2.26 14.70
N PHE A 154 -2.44 -3.16 13.90
CA PHE A 154 -3.46 -2.82 12.92
C PHE A 154 -4.84 -3.17 13.49
N PRO A 155 -5.83 -2.25 13.51
CA PRO A 155 -7.13 -2.50 14.12
C PRO A 155 -8.00 -3.35 13.20
N LEU A 156 -7.59 -4.61 12.98
CA LEU A 156 -8.21 -5.58 12.07
C LEU A 156 -9.71 -5.72 12.30
N GLN A 157 -10.17 -5.61 13.55
CA GLN A 157 -11.57 -5.70 13.93
C GLN A 157 -12.45 -4.64 13.25
N LEU A 158 -11.88 -3.49 12.88
CA LEU A 158 -12.58 -2.38 12.24
C LEU A 158 -12.71 -2.55 10.71
N PHE A 159 -12.11 -3.59 10.14
CA PHE A 159 -12.11 -3.83 8.70
C PHE A 159 -12.80 -5.15 8.37
N GLU A 160 -13.45 -5.20 7.21
CA GLU A 160 -13.78 -6.45 6.56
C GLU A 160 -12.54 -6.91 5.78
N LEU A 161 -11.81 -7.90 6.30
CA LEU A 161 -10.51 -8.30 5.73
C LEU A 161 -10.63 -8.81 4.29
N GLN A 162 -11.80 -9.34 3.91
CA GLN A 162 -12.09 -9.72 2.53
C GLN A 162 -12.13 -8.52 1.55
N GLN A 163 -12.32 -7.30 2.04
CA GLN A 163 -12.32 -6.08 1.22
C GLN A 163 -10.93 -5.47 1.04
N ILE A 164 -9.92 -5.95 1.78
CA ILE A 164 -8.53 -5.51 1.64
C ILE A 164 -7.98 -6.11 0.34
N THR A 165 -7.65 -5.21 -0.59
CA THR A 165 -7.10 -5.60 -1.90
C THR A 165 -5.68 -5.10 -2.10
N HIS A 166 -5.24 -4.12 -1.31
CA HIS A 166 -3.88 -3.62 -1.32
C HIS A 166 -3.43 -3.49 0.12
N PHE A 167 -2.20 -3.91 0.44
CA PHE A 167 -1.69 -3.86 1.80
C PHE A 167 -0.22 -3.46 1.77
N GLU A 168 0.12 -2.36 2.45
CA GLU A 168 1.48 -1.85 2.55
C GLU A 168 1.90 -1.72 4.01
N ILE A 169 3.09 -2.23 4.32
CA ILE A 169 3.72 -2.10 5.63
C ILE A 169 5.12 -1.57 5.49
N ASN A 170 5.37 -0.49 6.22
CA ASN A 170 6.70 0.07 6.42
C ASN A 170 7.09 -0.06 7.89
N TYR A 171 7.96 -1.01 8.19
CA TYR A 171 8.57 -1.20 9.49
C TYR A 171 10.05 -0.85 9.41
N TYR A 172 10.37 0.34 9.94
CA TYR A 172 11.73 0.82 10.05
C TYR A 172 12.31 0.33 11.37
N TYR A 173 13.50 -0.27 11.33
CA TYR A 173 14.25 -0.66 12.52
C TYR A 173 15.66 -0.05 12.42
N PRO A 174 16.06 0.87 13.33
CA PRO A 174 17.39 1.44 13.33
C PRO A 174 18.38 0.31 13.46
N CYS A 175 19.38 0.28 12.59
CA CYS A 175 20.41 -0.76 12.58
C CYS A 175 21.21 -0.86 13.89
N ASP A 176 21.06 0.11 14.81
CA ASP A 176 21.87 0.27 16.02
C ASP A 176 21.20 -0.23 17.31
N HIS A 177 19.98 -0.77 17.26
CA HIS A 177 19.31 -1.32 18.43
C HIS A 177 19.31 -2.85 18.42
N GLN A 178 19.45 -3.47 19.61
CA GLN A 178 19.33 -4.92 19.76
C GLN A 178 17.94 -5.35 19.28
N LYS A 179 17.91 -6.17 18.21
CA LYS A 179 16.68 -6.77 17.67
C LYS A 179 15.88 -7.38 18.81
N ASP A 180 14.73 -6.81 19.13
CA ASP A 180 13.80 -7.42 20.06
C ASP A 180 13.09 -8.58 19.35
N GLN A 181 13.61 -9.79 19.55
CA GLN A 181 13.06 -11.00 18.94
C GLN A 181 11.58 -11.20 19.27
N ALA A 182 11.12 -10.80 20.45
CA ALA A 182 9.70 -10.93 20.80
C ALA A 182 8.82 -10.02 19.92
N ILE A 183 9.29 -8.81 19.60
CA ILE A 183 8.59 -7.89 18.70
C ILE A 183 8.59 -8.42 17.26
N ILE A 184 9.72 -8.97 16.78
CA ILE A 184 9.81 -9.57 15.44
C ILE A 184 8.83 -10.73 15.30
N ILE A 185 8.81 -11.65 16.28
CA ILE A 185 7.91 -12.80 16.29
C ILE A 185 6.46 -12.34 16.32
N ALA A 186 6.11 -11.41 17.22
CA ALA A 186 4.76 -10.87 17.33
C ALA A 186 4.30 -10.23 16.02
N ASN A 187 5.12 -9.34 15.44
CA ASN A 187 4.82 -8.64 14.20
C ASN A 187 4.58 -9.62 13.06
N THR A 188 5.50 -10.57 12.86
CA THR A 188 5.40 -11.56 11.78
C THR A 188 4.18 -12.46 11.96
N THR A 189 3.87 -12.87 13.20
CA THR A 189 2.66 -13.63 13.52
C THR A 189 1.39 -12.84 13.19
N THR A 190 1.36 -11.55 13.51
CA THR A 190 0.26 -10.66 13.12
C THR A 190 0.13 -10.59 11.60
N LEU A 191 1.23 -10.42 10.86
CA LEU A 191 1.21 -10.40 9.39
C LEU A 191 0.63 -11.67 8.79
N ILE A 192 1.09 -12.83 9.27
CA ILE A 192 0.58 -14.14 8.85
C ILE A 192 -0.93 -14.20 9.06
N SER A 193 -1.42 -13.80 10.24
CA SER A 193 -2.85 -13.78 10.56
C SER A 193 -3.65 -12.87 9.61
N ILE A 194 -3.09 -11.71 9.22
CA ILE A 194 -3.72 -10.80 8.26
C ILE A 194 -3.80 -11.45 6.88
N PHE A 195 -2.69 -12.02 6.39
CA PHE A 195 -2.63 -12.61 5.05
C PHE A 195 -3.57 -13.81 4.92
N GLN A 196 -3.68 -14.65 5.95
CA GLN A 196 -4.62 -15.77 5.97
C GLN A 196 -6.10 -15.35 5.85
N GLN A 197 -6.42 -14.11 6.23
CA GLN A 197 -7.79 -13.58 6.23
C GLN A 197 -8.07 -12.59 5.09
N THR A 198 -7.12 -12.38 4.18
CA THR A 198 -7.23 -11.43 3.05
C THR A 198 -7.17 -12.16 1.69
N PRO A 199 -8.12 -13.05 1.38
CA PRO A 199 -8.05 -13.93 0.21
C PRO A 199 -8.09 -13.19 -1.14
N TYR A 200 -8.57 -11.95 -1.15
CA TYR A 200 -8.69 -11.10 -2.34
C TYR A 200 -7.56 -10.07 -2.48
N LEU A 201 -6.48 -10.21 -1.69
CA LEU A 201 -5.32 -9.33 -1.76
C LEU A 201 -4.68 -9.41 -3.16
N LYS A 202 -4.50 -8.26 -3.79
CA LYS A 202 -3.91 -8.10 -5.14
C LYS A 202 -2.53 -7.47 -5.09
N ASP A 203 -2.31 -6.54 -4.17
CA ASP A 203 -1.06 -5.81 -4.07
C ASP A 203 -0.52 -5.88 -2.64
N LEU A 204 0.70 -6.42 -2.48
CA LEU A 204 1.36 -6.56 -1.19
C LEU A 204 2.73 -5.89 -1.24
N THR A 205 2.97 -4.94 -0.33
CA THR A 205 4.27 -4.27 -0.17
C THR A 205 4.77 -4.42 1.27
N LEU A 206 5.92 -5.06 1.42
CA LEU A 206 6.59 -5.33 2.69
C LEU A 206 7.94 -4.63 2.73
N CYS A 207 8.04 -3.55 3.49
CA CYS A 207 9.29 -2.89 3.81
C CYS A 207 9.61 -3.19 5.28
N LEU A 208 10.25 -4.33 5.53
CA LEU A 208 10.53 -4.84 6.87
C LEU A 208 12.04 -4.87 7.12
N GLN A 209 12.54 -3.99 8.00
CA GLN A 209 13.97 -3.85 8.28
C GLN A 209 14.45 -4.81 9.39
N TYR A 210 14.15 -6.11 9.27
CA TYR A 210 14.66 -7.15 10.18
C TYR A 210 14.62 -8.52 9.51
N THR A 211 15.57 -9.39 9.86
CA THR A 211 15.70 -10.73 9.29
C THR A 211 15.07 -11.79 10.19
N LEU A 212 14.49 -12.83 9.59
CA LEU A 212 13.93 -13.99 10.27
C LEU A 212 14.93 -15.14 10.50
N ASP A 213 16.23 -14.89 10.30
CA ASP A 213 17.32 -15.89 10.33
C ASP A 213 17.35 -16.75 11.61
N GLU A 214 16.92 -16.18 12.73
CA GLU A 214 16.90 -16.85 14.04
C GLU A 214 15.62 -17.68 14.27
N ASN A 215 14.66 -17.65 13.34
CA ASN A 215 13.34 -18.29 13.45
C ASN A 215 12.90 -18.96 12.13
N PRO A 216 13.54 -20.08 11.72
CA PRO A 216 13.25 -20.75 10.45
C PRO A 216 11.79 -21.22 10.31
N ASP A 217 11.14 -21.64 11.40
CA ASP A 217 9.73 -22.04 11.39
C ASP A 217 8.81 -20.88 10.98
N LEU A 218 9.09 -19.68 11.49
CA LEU A 218 8.33 -18.48 11.19
C LEU A 218 8.57 -17.99 9.75
N GLU A 219 9.80 -18.20 9.28
CA GLU A 219 10.19 -17.98 7.89
C GLU A 219 9.40 -18.88 6.93
N HIS A 220 9.35 -20.19 7.19
CA HIS A 220 8.58 -21.17 6.43
C HIS A 220 7.07 -20.90 6.49
N LEU A 221 6.55 -20.51 7.67
CA LEU A 221 5.15 -20.15 7.82
C LEU A 221 4.78 -18.89 7.03
N SER A 222 5.67 -17.89 7.00
CA SER A 222 5.49 -16.68 6.19
C SER A 222 5.46 -17.00 4.70
N GLN A 223 6.38 -17.84 4.21
CA GLN A 223 6.41 -18.31 2.83
C GLN A 223 5.15 -19.07 2.43
N SER A 224 4.73 -20.04 3.25
CA SER A 224 3.54 -20.85 2.94
C SER A 224 2.29 -19.96 2.91
N THR A 225 2.20 -18.99 3.82
CA THR A 225 1.09 -18.03 3.87
C THR A 225 1.09 -17.09 2.66
N ILE A 226 2.24 -16.54 2.28
CA ILE A 226 2.31 -15.69 1.08
C ILE A 226 1.93 -16.49 -0.16
N SER A 227 2.41 -17.74 -0.27
CA SER A 227 2.15 -18.62 -1.43
C SER A 227 0.66 -18.93 -1.65
N THR A 228 -0.18 -18.86 -0.61
CA THR A 228 -1.61 -19.15 -0.71
C THR A 228 -2.45 -17.97 -1.18
N LEU A 229 -1.85 -16.78 -1.35
CA LEU A 229 -2.51 -15.56 -1.82
C LEU A 229 -2.79 -15.62 -3.34
N ASN A 230 -3.80 -16.41 -3.73
CA ASN A 230 -4.11 -16.72 -5.12
C ASN A 230 -4.54 -15.53 -6.00
N CYS A 231 -4.90 -14.40 -5.39
CA CYS A 231 -5.27 -13.18 -6.10
C CYS A 231 -4.11 -12.18 -6.26
N LEU A 232 -2.94 -12.48 -5.69
CA LEU A 232 -1.82 -11.55 -5.60
C LEU A 232 -1.22 -11.32 -6.98
N GLN A 233 -1.23 -10.08 -7.45
CA GLN A 233 -0.71 -9.64 -8.75
C GLN A 233 0.64 -8.93 -8.59
N THR A 234 0.77 -8.12 -7.54
CA THR A 234 1.99 -7.37 -7.23
C THR A 234 2.53 -7.79 -5.87
N LEU A 235 3.79 -8.19 -5.82
CA LEU A 235 4.51 -8.49 -4.59
C LEU A 235 5.80 -7.67 -4.53
N GLN A 236 5.91 -6.81 -3.53
CA GLN A 236 7.10 -6.01 -3.29
C GLN A 236 7.67 -6.31 -1.90
N ILE A 237 8.95 -6.66 -1.85
CA ILE A 237 9.72 -6.83 -0.61
C ILE A 237 10.92 -5.90 -0.70
N LEU A 238 10.86 -4.78 0.04
CA LEU A 238 11.77 -3.64 -0.08
C LEU A 238 12.90 -3.61 0.96
N LYS A 239 12.88 -4.52 1.93
CA LYS A 239 13.96 -4.73 2.90
C LYS A 239 14.14 -6.23 3.20
N VAL A 240 15.23 -6.59 3.86
CA VAL A 240 15.59 -7.99 4.14
C VAL A 240 14.65 -8.55 5.21
N LEU A 241 13.59 -9.27 4.80
CA LEU A 241 12.70 -10.04 5.68
C LEU A 241 13.24 -11.47 5.92
N PHE A 242 13.82 -12.06 4.89
CA PHE A 242 14.22 -13.46 4.87
C PHE A 242 15.75 -13.58 4.91
N HIS A 243 16.21 -14.72 5.42
CA HIS A 243 17.60 -15.11 5.37
C HIS A 243 18.09 -15.15 3.92
N SER A 244 19.39 -14.87 3.74
CA SER A 244 20.01 -14.84 2.40
C SER A 244 19.92 -16.18 1.65
N GLU A 245 19.75 -17.29 2.36
CA GLU A 245 19.54 -18.62 1.79
C GLU A 245 18.06 -19.03 1.69
N PHE A 246 17.14 -18.15 2.09
CA PHE A 246 15.71 -18.41 2.01
C PHE A 246 15.13 -17.90 0.70
N PHE A 247 14.16 -18.66 0.18
CA PHE A 247 13.67 -18.50 -1.17
C PHE A 247 12.19 -18.16 -1.16
N LEU A 248 11.88 -16.86 -1.26
CA LEU A 248 10.50 -16.42 -1.42
C LEU A 248 9.95 -16.92 -2.76
N THR A 249 9.12 -17.96 -2.76
CA THR A 249 8.41 -18.36 -3.98
C THR A 249 7.12 -17.56 -4.06
N PRO A 250 6.95 -16.65 -5.04
CA PRO A 250 5.73 -15.85 -5.17
C PRO A 250 4.55 -16.76 -5.58
N PRO A 251 3.30 -16.38 -5.25
CA PRO A 251 2.11 -17.05 -5.76
C PRO A 251 2.10 -17.13 -7.30
N PRO A 252 1.56 -18.20 -7.90
CA PRO A 252 1.48 -18.34 -9.36
C PRO A 252 0.74 -17.20 -10.07
N SER A 253 -0.12 -16.47 -9.35
CA SER A 253 -0.86 -15.30 -9.84
C SER A 253 -0.02 -14.03 -9.97
N THR A 254 1.17 -14.01 -9.37
CA THR A 254 2.04 -12.83 -9.31
C THR A 254 2.58 -12.50 -10.69
N LYS A 255 2.37 -11.25 -11.10
CA LYS A 255 2.81 -10.68 -12.38
C LYS A 255 3.97 -9.73 -12.19
N ASP A 256 3.96 -8.98 -11.09
CA ASP A 256 4.95 -7.94 -10.82
C ASP A 256 5.64 -8.26 -9.50
N LEU A 257 6.94 -8.58 -9.56
CA LEU A 257 7.75 -8.94 -8.40
C LEU A 257 8.89 -7.94 -8.22
N LEU A 258 8.97 -7.32 -7.04
CA LEU A 258 10.12 -6.54 -6.61
C LEU A 258 10.68 -7.17 -5.34
N VAL A 259 11.98 -7.48 -5.33
CA VAL A 259 12.66 -8.01 -4.15
C VAL A 259 13.99 -7.31 -3.90
N THR A 260 14.27 -7.02 -2.63
CA THR A 260 15.56 -6.49 -2.17
C THR A 260 16.37 -7.54 -1.40
N GLN A 261 16.68 -8.66 -2.05
CA GLN A 261 17.48 -9.75 -1.48
C GLN A 261 18.35 -10.39 -2.56
N ALA A 262 19.48 -10.99 -2.14
CA ALA A 262 20.29 -11.81 -3.02
C ALA A 262 19.56 -13.16 -3.24
N GLY A 263 19.12 -13.42 -4.47
CA GLY A 263 18.50 -14.71 -4.82
C GLY A 263 19.55 -15.79 -5.09
N SER A 264 19.28 -17.04 -4.72
CA SER A 264 20.12 -18.19 -5.10
C SER A 264 19.68 -18.83 -6.42
N THR A 265 20.54 -19.66 -7.01
CA THR A 265 20.22 -20.50 -8.18
C THR A 265 18.92 -21.30 -8.03
N THR A 266 18.59 -21.81 -6.84
CA THR A 266 17.37 -22.61 -6.63
C THR A 266 16.12 -21.74 -6.55
N TRP A 267 16.24 -20.49 -6.10
CA TRP A 267 15.15 -19.51 -6.12
C TRP A 267 14.69 -19.22 -7.55
N TRP A 268 15.67 -18.97 -8.42
CA TRP A 268 15.45 -18.64 -9.83
C TRP A 268 14.76 -19.76 -10.61
N GLN A 269 14.99 -21.03 -10.27
CA GLN A 269 14.28 -22.16 -10.87
C GLN A 269 12.80 -22.23 -10.49
N LYS A 270 12.43 -21.61 -9.37
CA LYS A 270 11.05 -21.62 -8.83
C LYS A 270 10.28 -20.35 -9.16
N LEU A 271 10.89 -19.40 -9.88
CA LEU A 271 10.20 -18.20 -10.33
C LEU A 271 9.01 -18.59 -11.24
N SER A 272 7.85 -17.96 -11.03
CA SER A 272 6.64 -18.34 -11.76
C SER A 272 6.75 -18.02 -13.25
N GLU A 273 6.17 -18.88 -14.09
CA GLU A 273 6.12 -18.69 -15.56
C GLU A 273 5.25 -17.49 -15.99
N ASN A 274 4.51 -16.88 -15.05
CA ASN A 274 3.52 -15.82 -15.29
C ASN A 274 4.02 -14.40 -14.98
N LEU A 275 5.28 -14.26 -14.54
CA LEU A 275 5.87 -12.97 -14.21
C LEU A 275 6.06 -12.10 -15.46
N LYS A 276 5.45 -10.91 -15.43
CA LYS A 276 5.56 -9.87 -16.45
C LYS A 276 6.62 -8.83 -16.13
N SER A 277 6.84 -8.53 -14.86
CA SER A 277 7.85 -7.59 -14.38
C SER A 277 8.63 -8.19 -13.22
N LEU A 278 9.95 -8.03 -13.27
CA LEU A 278 10.86 -8.44 -12.20
C LEU A 278 11.85 -7.32 -11.90
N SER A 279 11.95 -6.92 -10.63
CA SER A 279 12.91 -5.93 -10.15
C SER A 279 13.69 -6.47 -8.96
N ILE A 280 15.02 -6.48 -9.05
CA ILE A 280 15.91 -6.95 -7.99
C ILE A 280 16.83 -5.80 -7.58
N ILE A 281 16.73 -5.41 -6.31
CA ILE A 281 17.48 -4.27 -5.78
C ILE A 281 18.42 -4.76 -4.68
N THR A 282 19.73 -4.61 -4.89
CA THR A 282 20.69 -4.96 -3.86
C THR A 282 20.74 -3.86 -2.78
N PRO A 283 20.59 -4.19 -1.48
CA PRO A 283 20.77 -3.19 -0.43
C PRO A 283 22.22 -2.71 -0.34
N TYR A 284 22.42 -1.38 -0.35
CA TYR A 284 23.71 -0.68 -0.32
C TYR A 284 24.58 -0.96 0.94
N SER A 285 24.09 -1.68 1.95
CA SER A 285 24.69 -1.77 3.29
C SER A 285 25.14 -3.16 3.73
N LEU A 286 25.02 -4.20 2.90
CA LEU A 286 25.59 -5.50 3.21
C LEU A 286 26.98 -5.59 2.57
N ASN A 287 28.03 -5.44 3.38
CA ASN A 287 29.39 -5.81 3.02
C ASN A 287 29.40 -7.30 2.67
N THR A 288 29.20 -7.59 1.39
CA THR A 288 29.66 -8.77 0.64
C THR A 288 30.03 -9.98 1.50
N THR A 289 29.03 -10.76 1.91
CA THR A 289 29.19 -12.21 1.94
C THR A 289 28.91 -12.72 0.54
N GLU A 290 29.93 -13.35 -0.04
CA GLU A 290 29.98 -14.02 -1.34
C GLU A 290 28.63 -14.25 -2.00
N ILE A 291 28.37 -13.53 -3.09
CA ILE A 291 27.36 -13.95 -4.06
C ILE A 291 27.88 -15.25 -4.65
N LYS A 292 27.34 -16.37 -4.16
CA LYS A 292 27.69 -17.70 -4.65
C LYS A 292 27.55 -17.71 -6.18
N ALA A 293 28.52 -18.33 -6.86
CA ALA A 293 28.54 -18.42 -8.31
C ALA A 293 27.19 -18.90 -8.84
N PHE A 294 26.59 -18.12 -9.72
CA PHE A 294 25.35 -18.48 -10.40
C PHE A 294 25.68 -19.42 -11.55
N ASN A 295 25.46 -20.70 -11.31
CA ASN A 295 25.58 -21.73 -12.33
C ASN A 295 24.17 -22.22 -12.66
N MET A 296 23.51 -21.54 -13.59
CA MET A 296 22.18 -21.91 -14.09
C MET A 296 22.26 -22.21 -15.58
N GLU A 297 21.97 -23.44 -15.95
CA GLU A 297 21.95 -23.88 -17.34
C GLU A 297 20.66 -23.47 -18.08
N ARG A 298 19.58 -23.18 -17.35
CA ARG A 298 18.26 -22.88 -17.93
C ARG A 298 17.38 -22.01 -17.02
N LEU A 299 16.85 -20.93 -17.58
CA LEU A 299 15.85 -20.03 -16.98
C LEU A 299 14.75 -19.78 -18.03
N GLN A 300 13.47 -20.01 -17.69
CA GLN A 300 12.37 -19.75 -18.62
C GLN A 300 11.33 -18.82 -17.99
N LEU A 301 11.36 -17.55 -18.39
CA LEU A 301 10.44 -16.51 -17.94
C LEU A 301 9.62 -15.97 -19.12
N LYS A 302 8.94 -16.86 -19.86
CA LYS A 302 8.34 -16.58 -21.18
C LYS A 302 7.39 -15.38 -21.24
N THR A 303 6.85 -14.94 -20.11
CA THR A 303 5.89 -13.82 -20.05
C THR A 303 6.52 -12.50 -19.59
N LEU A 304 7.82 -12.49 -19.31
CA LEU A 304 8.56 -11.34 -18.80
C LEU A 304 8.69 -10.26 -19.88
N LYS A 305 8.26 -9.06 -19.55
CA LYS A 305 8.30 -7.87 -20.41
C LYS A 305 9.34 -6.86 -19.96
N SER A 306 9.42 -6.64 -18.64
CA SER A 306 10.34 -5.68 -18.02
C SER A 306 11.21 -6.34 -16.97
N PHE A 307 12.47 -5.96 -16.92
CA PHE A 307 13.45 -6.50 -15.98
C PHE A 307 14.42 -5.42 -15.51
N TYR A 308 14.57 -5.29 -14.20
CA TYR A 308 15.53 -4.38 -13.58
C TYR A 308 16.38 -5.10 -12.54
N MET A 309 17.69 -4.85 -12.55
CA MET A 309 18.61 -5.30 -11.50
C MET A 309 19.66 -4.23 -11.20
N ASP A 310 19.87 -3.92 -9.93
CA ASP A 310 20.98 -3.04 -9.52
C ASP A 310 22.32 -3.73 -9.85
N SER A 311 23.14 -3.07 -10.68
CA SER A 311 24.13 -3.68 -11.57
C SER A 311 25.41 -4.16 -10.90
N LYS A 312 25.53 -4.00 -9.58
CA LYS A 312 26.79 -4.28 -8.86
C LYS A 312 26.99 -5.74 -8.47
N GLN A 313 26.00 -6.60 -8.66
CA GLN A 313 25.96 -7.91 -7.99
C GLN A 313 25.36 -9.08 -8.82
N GLY A 314 24.99 -8.84 -10.08
CA GLY A 314 24.47 -9.90 -10.95
C GLY A 314 25.58 -10.73 -11.64
N PRO A 315 25.45 -12.07 -11.70
CA PRO A 315 26.35 -12.92 -12.48
C PRO A 315 26.29 -12.58 -13.97
N LYS A 316 27.43 -12.55 -14.69
CA LYS A 316 27.45 -12.17 -16.10
C LYS A 316 26.58 -13.11 -16.96
N ASP A 317 26.73 -14.40 -16.74
CA ASP A 317 26.05 -15.46 -17.51
C ASP A 317 24.52 -15.44 -17.30
N PHE A 318 24.05 -14.86 -16.19
CA PHE A 318 22.63 -14.69 -15.90
C PHE A 318 21.95 -13.73 -16.88
N PHE A 319 22.56 -12.57 -17.16
CA PHE A 319 21.97 -11.59 -18.07
C PHE A 319 21.96 -12.09 -19.52
N ASP A 320 23.01 -12.82 -19.90
CA ASP A 320 23.08 -13.45 -21.22
C ASP A 320 22.00 -14.54 -21.39
N LEU A 321 21.77 -15.36 -20.34
CA LEU A 321 20.70 -16.36 -20.30
C LEU A 321 19.30 -15.71 -20.29
N LEU A 322 19.11 -14.61 -19.58
CA LEU A 322 17.84 -13.89 -19.52
C LEU A 322 17.52 -13.27 -20.89
N TYR A 323 18.50 -12.66 -21.54
CA TYR A 323 18.35 -12.07 -22.86
C TYR A 323 18.10 -13.12 -23.95
N SER A 324 18.84 -14.23 -23.93
CA SER A 324 18.64 -15.32 -24.91
C SER A 324 17.25 -15.94 -24.85
N ASN A 325 16.62 -15.93 -23.66
CA ASN A 325 15.31 -16.52 -23.44
C ASN A 325 14.14 -15.50 -23.53
N ASN A 326 14.41 -14.19 -23.60
CA ASN A 326 13.40 -13.13 -23.63
C ASN A 326 13.76 -12.02 -24.64
N PRO A 327 13.89 -12.33 -25.94
CA PRO A 327 14.33 -11.37 -26.97
C PRO A 327 13.31 -10.23 -27.22
N GLU A 328 12.08 -10.35 -26.75
CA GLU A 328 11.00 -9.35 -26.90
C GLU A 328 10.94 -8.31 -25.77
N SER A 329 11.86 -8.35 -24.78
CA SER A 329 11.86 -7.37 -23.69
C SER A 329 12.16 -5.96 -24.22
N GLU A 330 11.38 -4.97 -23.76
CA GLU A 330 11.50 -3.57 -24.21
C GLU A 330 12.78 -2.88 -23.70
N GLU A 331 13.42 -3.44 -22.66
CA GLU A 331 14.65 -2.94 -22.06
C GLU A 331 15.80 -3.93 -22.32
N ASP A 332 16.93 -3.46 -22.87
CA ASP A 332 18.13 -4.29 -22.97
C ASP A 332 18.75 -4.41 -21.56
N PRO A 333 18.70 -5.58 -20.92
CA PRO A 333 19.21 -5.74 -19.55
C PRO A 333 20.71 -5.47 -19.44
N ARG A 334 21.43 -5.44 -20.57
CA ARG A 334 22.85 -5.06 -20.63
C ARG A 334 23.08 -3.55 -20.51
N LYS A 335 22.08 -2.70 -20.79
CA LYS A 335 22.18 -1.24 -20.60
C LYS A 335 22.09 -0.83 -19.13
N ALA A 336 21.65 -1.71 -18.23
CA ALA A 336 21.68 -1.46 -16.80
C ALA A 336 23.12 -1.51 -16.22
N ARG A 337 24.12 -1.94 -17.00
CA ARG A 337 25.54 -2.03 -16.57
C ARG A 337 26.29 -0.70 -16.54
N ASP A 338 25.85 0.28 -17.31
CA ASP A 338 26.50 1.60 -17.43
C ASP A 338 25.82 2.61 -16.50
#